data_AF-A0A8X6X4U2-F1
#
_entry.id   AF-A0A8X6X4U2-F1
#
_cell.length_a   1.000
_cell.length_b   1.000
_cell.length_c   1.000
_cell.angle_alpha   90.00
_cell.angle_beta   90.00
_cell.angle_gamma   90.00
#
_symmetry.space_group_name_H-M   'P 1'
#
loop_
_entity.id
_entity.type
_entity.pdbx_description
1 polymer ?
#
loop_
_entity_poly.entity_id
_entity_poly.type
_entity_poly.pdbx_seq_one_letter_code
_entity_poly.pdbx_strand_id
1 'polypeptide(L)'
;MPRKCSVAASLIMWQCVGGFTQNNNESYNQLIWKTTPKVVPCISKVVEIAAYIAAGMFNEGTKSLLHFMSALGLPLGTAAHAYVDKEDAECVMISDA
;
A
#
# COMPACT_ATOMS: atom_id res chain seq x y z
N MET A 1 -8.83 -13.92 26.26
CA MET A 1 -9.70 -13.88 25.06
C MET A 1 -8.93 -13.22 23.94
N PRO A 2 -8.53 -13.93 22.87
CA PRO A 2 -7.68 -13.34 21.87
C PRO A 2 -8.48 -12.52 20.85
N ARG A 3 -7.77 -11.52 20.34
CA ARG A 3 -8.14 -10.42 19.47
C ARG A 3 -8.89 -10.84 18.21
N LYS A 4 -10.03 -10.19 17.93
CA LYS A 4 -10.64 -10.12 16.60
C LYS A 4 -10.28 -8.78 15.96
N CYS A 5 -9.00 -8.56 15.67
CA CYS A 5 -8.57 -7.52 14.74
C CYS A 5 -7.55 -8.17 13.81
N SER A 6 -7.82 -8.15 12.50
CA SER A 6 -7.01 -8.70 11.38
C SER A 6 -7.65 -9.88 10.64
N VAL A 7 -8.90 -9.75 10.16
CA VAL A 7 -9.49 -10.83 9.34
C VAL A 7 -10.20 -10.36 8.06
N ALA A 8 -10.65 -9.11 7.93
CA ALA A 8 -11.42 -8.68 6.74
C ALA A 8 -10.58 -8.48 5.46
N ALA A 9 -9.51 -7.65 5.50
CA ALA A 9 -8.64 -7.44 4.33
C ALA A 9 -7.93 -8.73 3.86
N SER A 10 -7.58 -9.60 4.80
CA SER A 10 -6.98 -10.91 4.51
C SER A 10 -7.98 -11.87 3.86
N LEU A 11 -9.29 -11.74 4.11
CA LEU A 11 -10.31 -12.64 3.59
C LEU A 11 -10.57 -12.42 2.10
N ILE A 12 -10.67 -11.18 1.62
CA ILE A 12 -10.79 -10.91 0.18
C ILE A 12 -9.53 -11.33 -0.55
N MET A 13 -8.35 -10.98 -0.02
CA MET A 13 -7.09 -11.41 -0.64
C MET A 13 -6.99 -12.94 -0.68
N TRP A 14 -7.40 -13.64 0.39
CA TRP A 14 -7.39 -15.11 0.44
C TRP A 14 -8.44 -15.75 -0.49
N GLN A 15 -9.64 -15.15 -0.60
CA GLN A 15 -10.67 -15.60 -1.55
C GLN A 15 -10.29 -15.33 -3.01
N CYS A 16 -9.68 -14.18 -3.32
CA CYS A 16 -9.18 -13.85 -4.67
C CYS A 16 -7.93 -14.66 -5.05
N VAL A 17 -7.06 -14.98 -4.09
CA VAL A 17 -5.95 -15.93 -4.27
C VAL A 17 -6.48 -17.34 -4.53
N GLY A 18 -7.53 -17.75 -3.82
CA GLY A 18 -8.21 -19.03 -4.05
C GLY A 18 -8.97 -19.12 -5.39
N GLY A 19 -9.43 -17.97 -5.91
CA GLY A 19 -10.09 -17.85 -7.22
C GLY A 19 -9.16 -17.53 -8.40
N PHE A 20 -7.87 -17.29 -8.15
CA PHE A 20 -6.86 -16.84 -9.14
C PHE A 20 -7.26 -15.59 -9.95
N THR A 21 -8.18 -14.76 -9.46
CA THR A 21 -8.72 -13.60 -10.19
C THR A 21 -7.96 -12.31 -9.93
N GLN A 22 -7.13 -12.24 -8.89
CA GLN A 22 -6.21 -11.12 -8.69
C GLN A 22 -4.89 -11.38 -9.42
N ASN A 23 -4.67 -10.64 -10.51
CA ASN A 23 -3.37 -10.60 -11.17
C ASN A 23 -2.41 -9.75 -10.32
N ASN A 24 -1.63 -10.42 -9.46
CA ASN A 24 -0.66 -9.77 -8.58
C ASN A 24 0.29 -8.82 -9.33
N ASN A 25 0.70 -9.18 -10.55
CA ASN A 25 1.57 -8.34 -11.37
C ASN A 25 0.89 -7.03 -11.80
N GLU A 26 -0.40 -7.07 -12.10
CA GLU A 26 -1.14 -5.87 -12.50
C GLU A 26 -1.38 -4.96 -11.30
N SER A 27 -1.83 -5.51 -10.17
CA SER A 27 -2.01 -4.73 -8.94
C SER A 27 -0.72 -4.05 -8.48
N TYR A 28 0.40 -4.79 -8.50
CA TYR A 28 1.71 -4.26 -8.15
C TYR A 28 2.20 -3.19 -9.14
N ASN A 29 2.12 -3.45 -10.45
CA ASN A 29 2.55 -2.48 -11.45
C ASN A 29 1.72 -1.19 -11.41
N GLN A 30 0.41 -1.29 -11.10
CA GLN A 30 -0.42 -0.11 -10.92
C GLN A 30 0.10 0.79 -9.79
N LEU A 31 0.55 0.22 -8.66
CA LEU A 31 1.12 0.98 -7.55
C LEU A 31 2.43 1.69 -7.94
N ILE A 32 3.30 1.03 -8.72
CA ILE A 32 4.52 1.65 -9.25
C ILE A 32 4.18 2.90 -10.08
N TRP A 33 3.27 2.77 -11.05
CA TRP A 33 2.92 3.86 -11.96
C TRP A 33 2.06 4.95 -11.30
N LYS A 34 1.34 4.63 -10.23
CA LYS A 34 0.63 5.61 -9.40
C LYS A 34 1.60 6.49 -8.61
N THR A 35 2.72 5.93 -8.17
CA THR A 35 3.72 6.61 -7.34
C THR A 35 4.79 7.32 -8.17
N THR A 36 5.08 6.84 -9.38
CA THR A 36 6.12 7.39 -10.25
C THR A 36 5.69 8.73 -10.87
N PRO A 37 6.56 9.77 -10.87
CA PRO A 37 6.27 11.02 -11.57
C PRO A 37 6.10 10.80 -13.08
N LYS A 38 4.94 11.16 -13.64
CA LYS A 38 4.65 10.98 -15.08
C LYS A 38 5.16 12.09 -15.98
N VAL A 39 5.44 13.26 -15.40
CA VAL A 39 5.70 14.51 -16.14
C VAL A 39 7.20 14.72 -16.39
N VAL A 40 8.07 14.06 -15.64
CA VAL A 40 9.52 14.23 -15.71
C VAL A 40 10.15 12.92 -16.19
N PRO A 41 11.08 12.94 -17.16
CA PRO A 41 11.90 11.78 -17.50
C PRO A 41 12.63 11.31 -16.24
N CYS A 42 12.11 10.24 -15.65
CA CYS A 42 12.63 9.71 -14.41
C CYS A 42 13.84 8.83 -14.72
N ILE A 43 14.97 9.10 -14.06
CA ILE A 43 16.13 8.22 -14.09
C ILE A 43 15.72 6.88 -13.44
N SER A 44 16.30 5.76 -13.88
CA SER A 44 16.04 4.40 -13.38
C SER A 44 15.90 4.31 -11.84
N LYS A 45 16.69 5.11 -11.11
CA LYS A 45 16.65 5.22 -9.64
C LYS A 45 15.31 5.65 -9.06
N VAL A 46 14.56 6.52 -9.73
CA VAL A 46 13.23 6.98 -9.27
C VAL A 46 12.21 5.85 -9.37
N VAL A 47 12.25 5.08 -10.48
CA VAL A 47 11.38 3.92 -10.68
C VAL A 47 11.73 2.81 -9.69
N GLU A 48 13.02 2.62 -9.39
CA GLU A 48 13.49 1.68 -8.37
C GLU A 48 12.94 2.03 -6.97
N ILE A 49 12.98 3.31 -6.57
CA ILE A 49 12.39 3.77 -5.30
C ILE A 49 10.87 3.56 -5.30
N ALA A 50 10.19 3.89 -6.40
CA ALA A 50 8.75 3.67 -6.54
C ALA A 50 8.38 2.18 -6.42
N ALA A 51 9.22 1.28 -6.93
CA ALA A 51 9.05 -0.17 -6.78
C ALA A 51 9.16 -0.63 -5.32
N TYR A 52 10.14 -0.11 -4.56
CA TYR A 52 10.24 -0.41 -3.13
C TYR A 52 9.03 0.09 -2.33
N ILE A 53 8.56 1.31 -2.63
CA ILE A 53 7.35 1.87 -1.99
C ILE A 53 6.13 1.03 -2.35
N ALA A 54 5.95 0.69 -3.63
CA ALA A 54 4.85 -0.15 -4.10
C ALA A 54 4.85 -1.53 -3.43
N ALA A 55 6.02 -2.14 -3.23
CA ALA A 55 6.15 -3.42 -2.53
C ALA A 55 5.73 -3.32 -1.06
N GLY A 56 6.14 -2.25 -0.37
CA GLY A 56 5.70 -1.99 1.01
C GLY A 56 4.19 -1.79 1.09
N MET A 57 3.63 -0.98 0.20
CA MET A 57 2.19 -0.71 0.16
C MET A 57 1.37 -1.96 -0.17
N PHE A 58 1.86 -2.81 -1.08
CA PHE A 58 1.19 -4.05 -1.46
C PHE A 58 1.17 -5.07 -0.31
N ASN A 59 2.25 -5.16 0.47
CA ASN A 59 2.38 -6.17 1.52
C ASN A 59 1.82 -5.73 2.88
N GLU A 60 1.98 -4.46 3.24
CA GLU A 60 1.70 -3.95 4.60
C GLU A 60 0.65 -2.83 4.62
N GLY A 61 0.16 -2.39 3.46
CA GLY A 61 -0.78 -1.27 3.33
C GLY A 61 -0.11 0.09 3.32
N THR A 62 -0.92 1.15 3.33
CA THR A 62 -0.50 2.55 3.22
C THR A 62 0.38 2.98 4.39
N LYS A 63 0.24 2.33 5.55
CA LYS A 63 1.10 2.54 6.72
C LYS A 63 2.60 2.36 6.44
N SER A 64 2.97 1.50 5.48
CA SER A 64 4.37 1.33 5.05
C SER A 64 5.03 2.64 4.60
N LEU A 65 4.24 3.59 4.09
CA LEU A 65 4.72 4.91 3.68
C LEU A 65 5.34 5.70 4.84
N LEU A 66 4.83 5.53 6.07
CA LEU A 66 5.42 6.17 7.24
C LEU A 66 6.84 5.67 7.51
N HIS A 67 7.10 4.38 7.30
CA HIS A 67 8.45 3.81 7.44
C HIS A 67 9.41 4.39 6.41
N PHE A 68 8.99 4.50 5.15
CA PHE A 68 9.80 5.12 4.10
C PHE A 68 10.05 6.61 4.37
N MET A 69 9.02 7.36 4.73
CA MET A 69 9.15 8.79 5.04
C MET A 69 10.09 9.03 6.22
N SER A 70 10.00 8.22 7.28
CA SER A 70 10.93 8.27 8.41
C SER A 70 12.36 7.92 7.99
N ALA A 71 12.55 6.90 7.15
CA ALA A 71 13.88 6.49 6.66
C ALA A 71 14.52 7.57 5.76
N LEU A 72 13.70 8.34 5.03
CA LEU A 72 14.12 9.51 4.24
C LEU A 72 14.33 10.77 5.09
N GLY A 73 14.13 10.71 6.41
CA GLY A 73 14.29 11.84 7.32
C GLY A 73 13.18 12.88 7.22
N LEU A 74 12.02 12.52 6.66
CA LEU A 74 10.87 13.41 6.58
C LEU A 74 10.15 13.48 7.94
N PRO A 75 9.78 14.68 8.41
CA PRO A 75 9.06 14.82 9.66
C PRO A 75 7.65 14.24 9.54
N LEU A 76 7.31 13.34 10.46
CA LEU A 76 5.97 12.75 10.55
C LEU A 76 5.16 13.47 11.62
N GLY A 77 4.10 14.16 11.18
CA GLY A 77 3.12 14.77 12.07
C GLY A 77 1.94 13.84 12.34
N THR A 78 1.13 14.17 13.35
CA THR A 78 -0.13 13.47 13.65
C THR A 78 -1.08 13.40 12.45
N ALA A 79 -1.05 14.40 11.57
CA ALA A 79 -1.82 14.39 10.33
C ALA A 79 -1.41 13.25 9.37
N ALA A 80 -0.11 12.91 9.29
CA ALA A 80 0.36 11.82 8.44
C ALA A 80 -0.13 10.46 8.97
N HIS A 81 -0.08 10.27 10.30
CA HIS A 81 -0.63 9.09 10.95
C HIS A 81 -2.14 8.96 10.75
N ALA A 82 -2.89 10.05 10.98
CA ALA A 82 -4.34 10.06 10.77
C ALA A 82 -4.74 9.78 9.31
N TYR A 83 -3.94 10.25 8.35
CA TYR A 83 -4.15 9.97 6.93
C TYR A 83 -4.00 8.49 6.60
N VAL A 84 -2.88 7.85 6.99
CA VAL A 84 -2.70 6.42 6.68
C VAL A 84 -3.71 5.53 7.42
N ASP A 85 -4.07 5.88 8.65
CA ASP A 85 -5.10 5.14 9.40
C ASP A 85 -6.46 5.22 8.70
N LYS A 86 -6.79 6.39 8.11
CA LYS A 86 -8.02 6.57 7.32
C LYS A 86 -7.97 5.78 6.01
N GLU A 87 -6.91 5.90 5.22
CA GLU A 87 -6.80 5.24 3.91
C GLU A 87 -6.81 3.71 4.04
N ASP A 88 -6.12 3.17 5.05
CA ASP A 88 -6.12 1.72 5.29
C ASP A 88 -7.50 1.25 5.79
N ALA A 89 -8.22 2.07 6.56
CA ALA A 89 -9.60 1.76 6.95
C ALA A 89 -10.57 1.79 5.75
N GLU A 90 -10.44 2.74 4.82
CA GLU A 90 -11.26 2.79 3.60
C GLU A 90 -11.04 1.55 2.71
N CYS A 91 -9.80 1.04 2.63
CA CYS A 91 -9.51 -0.22 1.94
C CYS A 91 -10.21 -1.43 2.59
N VAL A 92 -10.41 -1.42 3.91
CA VAL A 92 -11.18 -2.46 4.62
C VAL A 92 -12.68 -2.32 4.34
N MET A 93 -13.22 -1.10 4.23
CA MET A 93 -14.65 -0.88 4.00
C MET A 93 -15.11 -1.28 2.59
N ILE A 94 -14.28 -1.07 1.57
CA ILE A 94 -14.58 -1.55 0.20
C ILE A 94 -14.63 -3.08 0.15
N SER A 95 -13.95 -3.75 1.09
CA SER A 95 -13.97 -5.20 1.22
C SER A 95 -15.24 -5.74 1.92
N ASP A 96 -16.03 -4.90 2.55
CA ASP A 96 -17.25 -5.30 3.28
C ASP A 96 -18.54 -4.86 2.56
N ALA A 97 -18.43 -4.25 1.37
CA ALA A 97 -19.53 -3.75 0.53
C ALA A 97 -19.79 -4.65 -0.69
#